data_AF-A0A925DPJ2-F1
#
_entry.id   AF-A0A925DPJ2-F1
#
_cell.length_a   1.000
_cell.length_b   1.000
_cell.length_c   1.000
_cell.angle_alpha   90.00
_cell.angle_beta   90.00
_cell.angle_gamma   90.00
#
_symmetry.space_group_name_H-M   'P 1'
#
loop_
_entity.id
_entity.type
_entity.pdbx_description
1 polymer ?
#
loop_
_entity_poly.entity_id
_entity_poly.type
_entity_poly.pdbx_seq_one_letter_code
_entity_poly.pdbx_strand_id
1 'polypeptide(L)'
;MICRLRYFLIFPLVVLLFGKTFSQSDTSKTKLSFDLGITRGGNVNVWPLYKRYKSAEKKELMVLYPFYSKKRNYVLHKTHTQVAPFYISDSSSKGIDKRFISFYYPSVIHTHKQFDSTGKSSSFKFIELAPHISLLDVSRSSNGMFVENNFFFFIWYKKNVEESKTHLVVFPAYWYFANKKDTTKAL
;
A
#
# COMPACT_ATOMS: atom_id res chain seq x y z
N MET A 1 27.31 6.28 35.14
CA MET A 1 26.52 6.65 33.92
C MET A 1 27.39 6.75 32.66
N ILE A 2 28.32 5.80 32.43
CA ILE A 2 29.31 5.86 31.32
C ILE A 2 29.13 4.69 30.32
N CYS A 3 28.35 3.67 30.67
CA CYS A 3 28.19 2.46 29.85
C CYS A 3 27.24 2.60 28.64
N ARG A 4 26.34 3.59 28.61
CA ARG A 4 25.36 3.75 27.51
C ARG A 4 25.86 4.53 26.30
N LEU A 5 26.98 5.26 26.44
CA LEU A 5 27.53 6.08 25.36
C LEU A 5 28.36 5.27 24.34
N ARG A 6 28.91 4.10 24.75
CA ARG A 6 29.74 3.26 23.88
C ARG A 6 28.95 2.59 22.76
N TYR A 7 27.71 2.17 23.01
CA TYR A 7 26.87 1.52 22.00
C TYR A 7 26.38 2.50 20.92
N PHE A 8 26.24 3.78 21.26
CA PHE A 8 25.75 4.80 20.34
C PHE A 8 26.77 5.16 19.25
N LEU A 9 28.07 5.01 19.53
CA LEU A 9 29.15 5.23 18.56
C LEU A 9 29.48 4.00 17.71
N ILE A 10 29.15 2.79 18.19
CA ILE A 10 29.39 1.55 17.44
C ILE A 10 28.40 1.44 16.27
N PHE A 11 27.15 1.88 16.45
CA PHE A 11 26.12 1.80 15.41
C PHE A 11 26.48 2.55 14.11
N PRO A 12 26.90 3.83 14.11
CA PRO A 12 27.31 4.51 12.87
C PRO A 12 28.58 3.92 12.26
N LEU A 13 29.52 3.41 13.09
CA LEU A 13 30.75 2.79 12.60
C LEU A 13 30.48 1.46 11.84
N VAL A 14 29.55 0.66 12.35
CA VAL A 14 29.10 -0.58 11.68
C VAL A 14 28.39 -0.25 10.37
N VAL A 15 27.54 0.78 10.34
CA VAL A 15 26.88 1.25 9.10
C VAL A 15 27.91 1.71 8.05
N LEU A 16 28.99 2.39 8.47
CA LEU A 16 30.07 2.82 7.57
C LEU A 16 30.93 1.65 7.04
N LEU A 17 31.15 0.62 7.85
CA LEU A 17 31.90 -0.58 7.44
C LEU A 17 31.15 -1.42 6.39
N PHE A 18 29.81 -1.49 6.46
CA PHE A 18 28.98 -2.13 5.43
C PHE A 18 28.70 -1.21 4.22
N GLY A 19 29.07 0.07 4.26
CA GLY A 19 28.86 1.01 3.16
C GLY A 19 29.69 0.70 1.91
N LYS A 20 30.87 0.07 2.05
CA LYS A 20 31.74 -0.25 0.91
C LYS A 20 31.18 -1.33 -0.01
N THR A 21 30.30 -2.20 0.48
CA THR A 21 29.68 -3.27 -0.32
C THR A 21 28.53 -2.82 -1.22
N PHE A 22 28.15 -1.53 -1.17
CA PHE A 22 27.13 -0.94 -2.07
C PHE A 22 27.73 -0.05 -3.16
N SER A 23 29.04 -0.16 -3.44
CA SER A 23 29.65 0.57 -4.55
C SER A 23 29.27 -0.09 -5.89
N GLN A 24 28.42 0.59 -6.66
CA GLN A 24 28.03 0.19 -8.00
C GLN A 24 29.23 0.27 -8.95
N SER A 25 29.47 -0.78 -9.75
CA SER A 25 30.48 -0.76 -10.81
C SER A 25 30.15 0.35 -11.82
N ASP A 26 31.13 1.22 -12.05
CA ASP A 26 31.02 2.35 -12.96
C ASP A 26 30.84 1.86 -14.40
N THR A 27 29.66 2.09 -14.99
CA THR A 27 29.36 1.76 -16.39
C THR A 27 29.72 2.90 -17.35
N SER A 28 30.27 4.01 -16.87
CA SER A 28 30.66 5.14 -17.69
C SER A 28 32.17 5.15 -17.93
N LYS A 29 32.61 5.63 -19.10
CA LYS A 29 34.04 5.72 -19.47
C LYS A 29 34.73 6.95 -18.89
N THR A 30 34.08 7.68 -17.97
CA THR A 30 34.55 8.95 -17.41
C THR A 30 35.14 8.74 -16.02
N LYS A 31 36.45 8.94 -15.87
CA LYS A 31 37.16 8.84 -14.59
C LYS A 31 36.80 10.04 -13.68
N LEU A 32 35.90 9.85 -12.72
CA LEU A 32 35.71 10.80 -11.61
C LEU A 32 36.02 10.08 -10.29
N SER A 33 36.60 10.81 -9.33
CA SER A 33 37.05 10.29 -8.03
C SER A 33 35.92 10.05 -7.02
N PHE A 34 34.77 10.73 -7.17
CA PHE A 34 33.58 10.53 -6.35
C PHE A 34 32.34 11.03 -7.10
N ASP A 35 31.32 10.18 -7.25
CA ASP A 35 30.06 10.55 -7.90
C ASP A 35 28.92 9.69 -7.34
N LEU A 36 27.81 10.33 -6.99
CA LEU A 36 26.57 9.65 -6.57
C LEU A 36 25.80 9.04 -7.75
N GLY A 37 26.30 9.18 -8.98
CA GLY A 37 25.74 8.62 -10.21
C GLY A 37 24.53 9.38 -10.76
N ILE A 38 23.98 10.33 -9.99
CA ILE A 38 22.77 11.11 -10.31
C ILE A 38 22.95 11.94 -11.60
N THR A 39 24.18 12.40 -11.87
CA THR A 39 24.54 13.29 -12.98
C THR A 39 24.84 12.57 -14.30
N ARG A 40 25.02 11.24 -14.31
CA ARG A 40 25.52 10.50 -15.50
C ARG A 40 24.45 9.96 -16.45
N GLY A 41 23.17 10.25 -16.22
CA GLY A 41 22.06 9.80 -17.08
C GLY A 41 21.80 8.28 -17.12
N GLY A 42 22.73 7.47 -16.59
CA GLY A 42 22.70 6.01 -16.53
C GLY A 42 21.90 5.42 -15.38
N ASN A 43 22.13 4.13 -15.10
CA ASN A 43 21.49 3.40 -14.01
C ASN A 43 22.13 3.80 -12.68
N VAL A 44 21.32 4.05 -11.67
CA VAL A 44 21.73 4.42 -10.31
C VAL A 44 20.96 3.55 -9.33
N ASN A 45 21.66 2.92 -8.38
CA ASN A 45 21.04 2.09 -7.36
C ASN A 45 21.51 2.46 -5.96
N VAL A 46 20.93 3.50 -5.38
CA VAL A 46 21.13 3.95 -3.99
C VAL A 46 19.88 3.61 -3.19
N TRP A 47 19.49 2.34 -3.20
CA TRP A 47 18.31 1.87 -2.49
C TRP A 47 18.51 2.00 -0.96
N PRO A 48 17.51 2.44 -0.18
CA PRO A 48 16.12 2.75 -0.56
C PRO A 48 15.87 4.22 -0.96
N LEU A 49 16.90 5.08 -0.95
CA LEU A 49 16.74 6.52 -1.15
C LEU A 49 16.46 6.90 -2.60
N TYR A 50 17.17 6.30 -3.55
CA TYR A 50 17.03 6.59 -4.96
C TYR A 50 17.40 5.40 -5.81
N LYS A 51 16.52 5.02 -6.73
CA LYS A 51 16.83 4.03 -7.77
C LYS A 51 16.37 4.57 -9.10
N ARG A 52 17.25 4.55 -10.09
CA ARG A 52 16.92 4.87 -11.48
C ARG A 52 17.48 3.78 -12.37
N TYR A 53 16.64 3.16 -13.16
CA TYR A 53 17.05 2.16 -14.14
C TYR A 53 16.42 2.51 -15.49
N LYS A 54 17.20 2.46 -16.56
CA LYS A 54 16.74 2.71 -17.93
C LYS A 54 17.42 1.71 -18.87
N SER A 55 16.61 1.01 -19.63
CA SER A 55 16.99 0.09 -20.71
C SER A 55 15.98 0.23 -21.85
N ALA A 56 16.23 -0.44 -22.98
CA ALA A 56 15.28 -0.51 -24.08
C ALA A 56 13.93 -1.16 -23.66
N GLU A 57 13.98 -2.11 -22.71
CA GLU A 57 12.82 -2.90 -22.30
C GLU A 57 12.07 -2.31 -21.11
N LYS A 58 12.79 -1.65 -20.19
CA LYS A 58 12.20 -1.11 -18.96
C LYS A 58 12.83 0.18 -18.47
N LYS A 59 12.01 0.97 -17.79
CA LYS A 59 12.39 2.17 -17.04
C LYS A 59 11.82 2.08 -15.63
N GLU A 60 12.65 2.28 -14.62
CA GLU A 60 12.27 2.31 -13.20
C GLU A 60 12.82 3.57 -12.55
N LEU A 61 12.02 4.21 -11.72
CA LEU A 61 12.41 5.32 -10.86
C LEU A 61 11.79 5.09 -9.49
N MET A 62 12.60 5.15 -8.44
CA MET A 62 12.15 5.11 -7.05
C MET A 62 12.82 6.26 -6.33
N VAL A 63 12.06 6.98 -5.53
CA VAL A 63 12.55 8.07 -4.68
C VAL A 63 11.96 7.83 -3.30
N LEU A 64 12.83 7.67 -2.31
CA LEU A 64 12.46 7.37 -0.93
C LEU A 64 11.44 6.23 -0.85
N TYR A 65 11.81 5.03 -1.27
CA TYR A 65 10.87 3.91 -1.24
C TYR A 65 10.36 3.68 0.21
N PRO A 66 9.05 3.48 0.44
CA PRO A 66 7.97 3.23 -0.53
C PRO A 66 7.16 4.46 -0.97
N PHE A 67 7.60 5.69 -0.66
CA PHE A 67 6.81 6.90 -0.91
C PHE A 67 6.61 7.19 -2.39
N TYR A 68 7.64 7.05 -3.23
CA TYR A 68 7.49 7.27 -4.67
C TYR A 68 8.13 6.16 -5.50
N SER A 69 7.36 5.63 -6.45
CA SER A 69 7.81 4.62 -7.42
C SER A 69 7.13 4.84 -8.76
N LYS A 70 7.88 4.77 -9.85
CA LYS A 70 7.37 4.80 -11.22
C LYS A 70 8.12 3.77 -12.05
N LYS A 71 7.42 2.76 -12.54
CA LYS A 71 7.97 1.70 -13.39
C LYS A 71 7.22 1.68 -14.72
N ARG A 72 7.94 1.41 -15.81
CA ARG A 72 7.39 1.24 -17.15
C ARG A 72 8.12 0.09 -17.82
N ASN A 73 7.38 -0.92 -18.24
CA ASN A 73 7.86 -2.00 -19.08
C ASN A 73 7.35 -1.73 -20.51
N TYR A 74 8.26 -1.51 -21.43
CA TYR A 74 7.97 -1.19 -22.83
C TYR A 74 7.51 -2.42 -23.61
N VAL A 75 8.03 -3.61 -23.28
CA VAL A 75 7.68 -4.89 -23.93
C VAL A 75 6.26 -5.31 -23.57
N LEU A 76 5.93 -5.29 -22.27
CA LEU A 76 4.61 -5.70 -21.77
C LEU A 76 3.56 -4.57 -21.82
N HIS A 77 3.95 -3.37 -22.25
CA HIS A 77 3.14 -2.15 -22.19
C HIS A 77 2.52 -1.91 -20.79
N LYS A 78 3.26 -2.23 -19.73
CA LYS A 78 2.83 -2.06 -18.34
C LYS A 78 3.43 -0.79 -17.75
N THR A 79 2.63 -0.01 -17.03
CA THR A 79 3.11 1.11 -16.23
C THR A 79 2.57 1.01 -14.82
N HIS A 80 3.41 1.33 -13.85
CA HIS A 80 3.09 1.36 -12.43
C HIS A 80 3.54 2.71 -11.88
N THR A 81 2.69 3.40 -11.14
CA THR A 81 3.00 4.66 -10.46
C THR A 81 2.45 4.62 -9.05
N GLN A 82 3.26 5.00 -8.08
CA GLN A 82 2.92 5.00 -6.67
C GLN A 82 3.42 6.30 -6.03
N VAL A 83 2.54 6.93 -5.26
CA VAL A 83 2.77 8.04 -4.35
C VAL A 83 2.13 7.63 -3.02
N ALA A 84 2.84 6.87 -2.20
CA ALA A 84 2.26 6.30 -0.99
C ALA A 84 2.11 7.34 0.15
N PRO A 85 1.08 7.22 0.99
CA PRO A 85 -0.07 6.31 0.83
C PRO A 85 -1.14 6.86 -0.12
N PHE A 86 -0.97 8.00 -0.77
CA PHE A 86 -2.09 8.69 -1.42
C PHE A 86 -2.60 8.04 -2.71
N TYR A 87 -1.73 7.44 -3.51
CA TYR A 87 -2.09 6.98 -4.86
C TYR A 87 -1.24 5.80 -5.32
N ILE A 88 -1.88 4.79 -5.88
CA ILE A 88 -1.25 3.69 -6.61
C ILE A 88 -2.00 3.53 -7.93
N SER A 89 -1.29 3.35 -9.03
CA SER A 89 -1.90 3.07 -10.32
C SER A 89 -1.06 2.11 -11.13
N ASP A 90 -1.72 1.06 -11.58
CA ASP A 90 -1.19 0.05 -12.49
C ASP A 90 -1.99 0.10 -13.79
N SER A 91 -1.30 0.25 -14.92
CA SER A 91 -1.92 0.23 -16.24
C SER A 91 -1.24 -0.80 -17.11
N SER A 92 -2.02 -1.54 -17.89
CA SER A 92 -1.55 -2.52 -18.86
C SER A 92 -2.49 -2.56 -20.06
N SER A 93 -2.12 -3.34 -21.09
CA SER A 93 -3.02 -3.64 -22.20
C SER A 93 -4.32 -4.32 -21.75
N LYS A 94 -4.27 -5.09 -20.65
CA LYS A 94 -5.42 -5.83 -20.10
C LYS A 94 -6.31 -5.00 -19.19
N GLY A 95 -5.87 -3.82 -18.75
CA GLY A 95 -6.65 -3.07 -17.77
C GLY A 95 -5.89 -1.98 -17.03
N ILE A 96 -6.64 -1.24 -16.24
CA ILE A 96 -6.15 -0.15 -15.39
C ILE A 96 -6.68 -0.41 -13.98
N ASP A 97 -5.80 -0.44 -12.99
CA ASP A 97 -6.09 -0.46 -11.55
C ASP A 97 -5.60 0.88 -10.97
N LYS A 98 -6.45 1.53 -10.17
CA LYS A 98 -6.10 2.73 -9.42
C LYS A 98 -6.62 2.61 -8.00
N ARG A 99 -5.77 2.94 -7.04
CA ARG A 99 -6.09 2.98 -5.61
C ARG A 99 -5.77 4.36 -5.07
N PHE A 100 -6.67 4.90 -4.28
CA PHE A 100 -6.48 6.14 -3.53
C PHE A 100 -6.46 5.82 -2.06
N ILE A 101 -5.50 6.44 -1.35
CA ILE A 101 -5.27 6.23 0.08
C ILE A 101 -5.03 4.74 0.37
N SER A 102 -3.87 4.24 -0.04
CA SER A 102 -3.40 2.88 0.18
C SER A 102 -1.87 2.77 0.16
N PHE A 103 -1.31 1.88 0.98
CA PHE A 103 0.04 1.33 0.79
C PHE A 103 0.05 0.08 -0.10
N TYR A 104 -1.09 -0.59 -0.21
CA TYR A 104 -1.47 -1.65 -1.17
C TYR A 104 -2.88 -2.17 -0.76
N TYR A 105 -3.00 -2.52 0.53
CA TYR A 105 -4.21 -2.77 1.30
C TYR A 105 -4.02 -2.23 2.73
N PRO A 106 -5.07 -1.74 3.42
CA PRO A 106 -6.40 -1.43 2.90
C PRO A 106 -6.35 -0.29 1.87
N SER A 107 -7.42 -0.10 1.10
CA SER A 107 -7.58 1.04 0.19
C SER A 107 -8.94 1.69 0.39
N VAL A 108 -9.00 3.02 0.39
CA VAL A 108 -10.27 3.74 0.59
C VAL A 108 -11.10 3.74 -0.69
N ILE A 109 -10.45 3.98 -1.83
CA ILE A 109 -11.08 3.92 -3.14
C ILE A 109 -10.22 3.07 -4.05
N HIS A 110 -10.82 2.06 -4.66
CA HIS A 110 -10.17 1.25 -5.68
C HIS A 110 -11.04 1.20 -6.93
N THR A 111 -10.51 1.65 -8.06
CA THR A 111 -11.17 1.53 -9.37
C THR A 111 -10.37 0.60 -10.26
N HIS A 112 -11.03 -0.39 -10.83
CA HIS A 112 -10.40 -1.29 -11.79
C HIS A 112 -11.20 -1.29 -13.10
N LYS A 113 -10.50 -1.27 -14.23
CA LYS A 113 -11.04 -1.49 -15.57
C LYS A 113 -10.31 -2.66 -16.19
N GLN A 114 -11.03 -3.64 -16.70
CA GLN A 114 -10.48 -4.77 -17.42
C GLN A 114 -10.90 -4.69 -18.88
N PHE A 115 -9.97 -4.98 -19.78
CA PHE A 115 -10.14 -5.02 -21.22
C PHE A 115 -9.88 -6.45 -21.67
N ASP A 116 -10.95 -7.23 -21.81
CA ASP A 116 -10.89 -8.60 -22.32
C ASP A 116 -11.52 -8.68 -23.72
N SER A 117 -11.32 -9.81 -24.40
CA SER A 117 -11.92 -10.07 -25.72
C SER A 117 -13.45 -10.07 -25.70
N THR A 118 -14.06 -10.33 -24.54
CA THR A 118 -15.51 -10.32 -24.30
C THR A 118 -16.08 -8.93 -24.06
N GLY A 119 -15.23 -7.91 -23.86
CA GLY A 119 -15.64 -6.53 -23.65
C GLY A 119 -14.89 -5.85 -22.51
N LYS A 120 -15.40 -4.68 -22.13
CA LYS A 120 -14.83 -3.83 -21.08
C LYS A 120 -15.64 -3.99 -19.80
N SER A 121 -14.99 -4.39 -18.72
CA SER A 121 -15.56 -4.32 -17.38
C SER A 121 -14.95 -3.17 -16.60
N SER A 122 -15.72 -2.56 -15.70
CA SER A 122 -15.25 -1.54 -14.78
C SER A 122 -15.85 -1.77 -13.40
N SER A 123 -15.02 -1.80 -12.38
CA SER A 123 -15.42 -1.87 -10.98
C SER A 123 -14.93 -0.67 -10.19
N PHE A 124 -15.72 -0.32 -9.18
CA PHE A 124 -15.44 0.69 -8.18
C PHE A 124 -15.69 0.06 -6.81
N LYS A 125 -14.68 0.10 -5.94
CA LYS A 125 -14.76 -0.37 -4.57
C LYS A 125 -14.52 0.78 -3.62
N PHE A 126 -15.36 0.86 -2.60
CA PHE A 126 -15.21 1.77 -1.48
C PHE A 126 -14.83 0.97 -0.24
N ILE A 127 -13.77 1.40 0.43
CA ILE A 127 -13.15 0.76 1.60
C ILE A 127 -12.93 -0.73 1.34
N GLU A 128 -11.88 -1.04 0.56
CA GLU A 128 -11.42 -2.41 0.34
C GLU A 128 -10.33 -2.77 1.35
N LEU A 129 -10.63 -3.69 2.25
CA LEU A 129 -9.70 -4.13 3.29
C LEU A 129 -8.73 -5.20 2.77
N ALA A 130 -9.22 -6.07 1.89
CA ALA A 130 -8.49 -7.16 1.27
C ALA A 130 -9.13 -7.50 -0.09
N PRO A 131 -8.48 -8.31 -0.95
CA PRO A 131 -9.10 -8.76 -2.20
C PRO A 131 -10.50 -9.35 -1.94
N HIS A 132 -11.49 -8.85 -2.69
CA HIS A 132 -12.91 -9.24 -2.58
C HIS A 132 -13.61 -8.88 -1.25
N ILE A 133 -12.94 -8.17 -0.34
CA ILE A 133 -13.54 -7.69 0.92
C ILE A 133 -13.60 -6.17 0.88
N SER A 134 -14.77 -5.65 0.50
CA SER A 134 -15.06 -4.21 0.41
C SER A 134 -16.39 -3.86 1.07
N LEU A 135 -16.50 -2.61 1.55
CA LEU A 135 -17.76 -2.08 2.06
C LEU A 135 -18.83 -2.05 0.97
N LEU A 136 -18.47 -1.49 -0.19
CA LEU A 136 -19.31 -1.39 -1.37
C LEU A 136 -18.44 -1.71 -2.60
N ASP A 137 -18.95 -2.53 -3.50
CA ASP A 137 -18.39 -2.81 -4.83
C ASP A 137 -19.50 -2.59 -5.86
N VAL A 138 -19.20 -1.79 -6.88
CA VAL A 138 -20.08 -1.57 -8.03
C VAL A 138 -19.30 -1.98 -9.25
N SER A 139 -19.74 -3.02 -9.95
CA SER A 139 -19.14 -3.50 -11.18
C SER A 139 -20.11 -3.36 -12.35
N ARG A 140 -19.58 -3.02 -13.52
CA ARG A 140 -20.32 -2.91 -14.77
C ARG A 140 -19.60 -3.71 -15.83
N SER A 141 -20.33 -4.59 -16.51
CA SER A 141 -19.85 -5.41 -17.62
C SER A 141 -20.81 -5.34 -18.80
N SER A 142 -20.53 -6.08 -19.87
CA SER A 142 -21.45 -6.26 -21.01
C SER A 142 -22.82 -6.79 -20.59
N ASN A 143 -22.86 -7.58 -19.52
CA ASN A 143 -24.05 -8.31 -19.08
C ASN A 143 -24.91 -7.49 -18.10
N GLY A 144 -24.48 -6.27 -17.73
CA GLY A 144 -25.20 -5.39 -16.82
C GLY A 144 -24.34 -4.78 -15.73
N MET A 145 -25.01 -4.14 -14.78
CA MET A 145 -24.41 -3.53 -13.59
C MET A 145 -24.74 -4.39 -12.37
N PHE A 146 -23.73 -4.69 -11.56
CA PHE A 146 -23.83 -5.46 -10.34
C PHE A 146 -23.35 -4.61 -9.17
N VAL A 147 -24.02 -4.74 -8.03
CA VAL A 147 -23.64 -4.08 -6.79
C VAL A 147 -23.49 -5.17 -5.74
N GLU A 148 -22.29 -5.28 -5.17
CA GLU A 148 -21.96 -6.21 -4.11
C GLU A 148 -21.59 -5.41 -2.86
N ASN A 149 -22.09 -5.83 -1.70
CA ASN A 149 -21.70 -5.27 -0.42
C ASN A 149 -21.18 -6.42 0.43
N ASN A 150 -19.87 -6.46 0.69
CA ASN A 150 -19.26 -7.55 1.44
C ASN A 150 -19.11 -7.21 2.93
N PHE A 151 -19.21 -5.94 3.31
CA PHE A 151 -19.20 -5.48 4.69
C PHE A 151 -20.58 -4.96 5.09
N PHE A 152 -21.46 -5.86 5.57
CA PHE A 152 -22.64 -5.42 6.30
C PHE A 152 -22.24 -5.09 7.74
N PHE A 153 -21.93 -3.82 8.01
CA PHE A 153 -22.03 -3.31 9.37
C PHE A 153 -23.52 -3.21 9.72
N PHE A 154 -24.07 -4.22 10.39
CA PHE A 154 -25.35 -4.04 11.07
C PHE A 154 -25.06 -3.32 12.39
N ILE A 155 -25.40 -2.04 12.45
CA ILE A 155 -25.57 -1.34 13.73
C ILE A 155 -27.04 -1.45 14.06
N TRP A 156 -27.37 -2.24 15.07
CA TRP A 156 -28.72 -2.22 15.64
C TRP A 156 -28.66 -2.05 17.15
N TYR A 157 -29.75 -1.51 17.70
CA TYR A 157 -29.99 -1.46 19.14
C TYR A 157 -30.97 -2.56 19.52
N LYS A 158 -30.56 -3.46 20.42
CA LYS A 158 -31.45 -4.46 21.02
C LYS A 158 -31.67 -4.10 22.49
N LYS A 159 -32.90 -3.77 22.85
CA LYS A 159 -33.33 -3.69 24.25
C LYS A 159 -33.69 -5.09 24.72
N ASN A 160 -32.89 -5.68 25.61
CA ASN A 160 -33.24 -6.95 26.22
C ASN A 160 -34.23 -6.70 27.35
N VAL A 161 -35.47 -7.16 27.19
CA VAL A 161 -36.55 -6.95 28.16
C VAL A 161 -36.33 -7.78 29.43
N GLU A 162 -35.73 -8.97 29.31
CA GLU A 162 -35.50 -9.88 30.44
C GLU A 162 -34.37 -9.38 31.36
N GLU A 163 -33.30 -8.81 30.78
CA GLU A 163 -32.14 -8.36 31.55
C GLU A 163 -32.13 -6.85 31.85
N SER A 164 -33.14 -6.09 31.38
CA SER A 164 -33.18 -4.62 31.44
C SER A 164 -31.90 -3.93 30.91
N LYS A 165 -31.23 -4.56 29.92
CA LYS A 165 -29.95 -4.12 29.35
C LYS A 165 -30.12 -3.68 27.89
N THR A 166 -29.40 -2.61 27.52
CA THR A 166 -29.30 -2.15 26.13
C THR A 166 -28.02 -2.69 25.52
N HIS A 167 -28.16 -3.43 24.42
CA HIS A 167 -27.04 -3.97 23.67
C HIS A 167 -26.86 -3.18 22.38
N LEU A 168 -25.63 -2.72 22.15
CA LEU A 168 -25.19 -2.19 20.87
C LEU A 168 -24.42 -3.31 20.16
N VAL A 169 -24.95 -3.80 19.05
CA VAL A 169 -24.29 -4.82 18.24
C VAL A 169 -23.64 -4.12 17.06
N VAL A 170 -22.33 -4.30 16.87
CA VAL A 170 -21.55 -3.74 15.75
C VAL A 170 -20.70 -4.85 15.14
N PHE A 171 -21.28 -5.72 14.32
CA PHE A 171 -20.54 -6.88 13.78
C PHE A 171 -19.24 -6.43 13.07
N PRO A 172 -18.08 -7.06 13.34
CA PRO A 172 -17.88 -8.28 14.15
C PRO A 172 -17.64 -8.05 15.66
N ALA A 173 -17.70 -6.82 16.16
CA ALA A 173 -17.51 -6.47 17.56
C ALA A 173 -18.83 -6.44 18.37
N TYR A 174 -18.81 -7.02 19.57
CA TYR A 174 -19.93 -6.97 20.52
C TYR A 174 -19.54 -6.11 21.72
N TRP A 175 -20.32 -5.07 22.02
CA TRP A 175 -20.06 -4.17 23.16
C TRP A 175 -21.25 -4.17 24.13
N TYR A 176 -20.95 -4.28 25.43
CA TYR A 176 -21.92 -4.28 26.51
C TYR A 176 -21.70 -3.05 27.41
N PHE A 177 -22.78 -2.32 27.72
CA PHE A 177 -22.76 -1.26 28.72
C PHE A 177 -23.24 -1.82 30.06
N ALA A 178 -22.29 -2.04 30.99
CA ALA A 178 -22.63 -2.39 32.35
C ALA A 178 -23.27 -1.20 33.05
N ASN A 179 -24.47 -1.40 33.61
CA ASN A 179 -25.06 -0.41 34.51
C ASN A 179 -24.18 -0.32 35.77
N LYS A 180 -23.85 0.90 36.17
CA LYS A 180 -22.98 1.26 37.31
C LYS A 180 -23.49 0.78 38.69
N LYS A 181 -24.51 -0.08 38.74
CA LYS A 181 -25.17 -0.55 39.96
C LYS A 181 -24.87 -2.01 40.36
N ASP A 182 -24.16 -2.79 39.53
CA ASP A 182 -23.78 -4.17 39.87
C ASP A 182 -22.28 -4.34 40.19
N THR A 183 -21.67 -3.35 40.84
CA THR A 183 -20.41 -3.57 41.59
C THR A 183 -20.75 -3.78 43.05
N THR A 184 -21.41 -4.89 43.35
CA THR A 184 -21.27 -5.51 44.68
C THR A 184 -21.44 -7.02 44.54
N LYS A 185 -20.37 -7.74 44.90
CA LYS A 185 -20.21 -9.20 45.02
C LYS A 185 -19.78 -9.95 43.75
N ALA A 186 -18.47 -10.05 43.54
CA ALA A 186 -17.70 -11.22 43.98
C ALA A 186 -16.20 -11.05 43.60
N LEU A 187 -15.38 -10.90 44.65
CA LEU A 187 -13.91 -10.85 44.74
C LEU A 187 -13.18 -9.72 43.99
#